data_AF-K9AJX0-F1
#
_entry.id   AF-K9AJX0-F1
#
_cell.length_a   1.000
_cell.length_b   1.000
_cell.length_c   1.000
_cell.angle_alpha   90.00
_cell.angle_beta   90.00
_cell.angle_gamma   90.00
#
_symmetry.space_group_name_H-M   'P 1'
#
loop_
_entity.id
_entity.type
_entity.pdbx_description
1 polymer ?
#
loop_
_entity_poly.entity_id
_entity_poly.type
_entity_poly.pdbx_seq_one_letter_code
_entity_poly.pdbx_strand_id
1 'polypeptide(L)'
;MNILKSRLLWLAPLIALLVLMLLATAFYPGYNPKPHKLPIAIVNNDKGMDMQGNKVNVGEQFVKNIKDNKELKDKVTWIEVDDKKELNEGFKDKTSMQRLYLIRTFQRMQ
;
A
#
# COMPACT_ATOMS: atom_id res chain seq x y z
N MET A 1 8.84 -46.26 41.06
CA MET A 1 8.63 -45.47 39.82
C MET A 1 9.67 -44.35 39.81
N ASN A 2 10.78 -44.52 39.07
CA ASN A 2 11.99 -43.66 39.18
C ASN A 2 12.00 -42.46 38.22
N ILE A 3 10.82 -41.96 37.85
CA ILE A 3 10.66 -40.94 36.79
C ILE A 3 11.27 -39.59 37.23
N LEU A 4 11.43 -39.36 38.54
CA LEU A 4 11.91 -38.09 39.12
C LEU A 4 13.44 -37.96 39.21
N LYS A 5 14.21 -38.96 38.78
CA LYS A 5 15.66 -39.02 39.03
C LYS A 5 16.52 -38.32 37.98
N SER A 6 15.98 -37.95 36.82
CA SER A 6 16.76 -37.31 35.76
C SER A 6 16.62 -35.78 35.83
N ARG A 7 17.75 -35.08 35.97
CA ARG A 7 17.79 -33.60 35.96
C ARG A 7 17.21 -33.02 34.66
N LEU A 8 17.30 -33.77 33.56
CA LEU A 8 16.83 -33.36 32.23
C LEU A 8 15.29 -33.23 32.15
N LEU A 9 14.53 -34.08 32.86
CA LEU A 9 13.06 -34.01 32.86
C LEU A 9 12.53 -32.77 33.60
N TRP A 10 13.30 -32.21 34.53
CA TRP A 10 12.99 -30.94 35.19
C TRP A 10 13.27 -29.72 34.30
N LEU A 11 14.20 -29.82 33.36
CA LEU A 11 14.51 -28.76 32.38
C LEU A 11 13.60 -28.79 31.15
N ALA A 12 13.01 -29.95 30.82
CA ALA A 12 12.10 -30.11 29.69
C ALA A 12 10.96 -29.05 29.62
N PRO A 13 10.21 -28.76 30.70
CA PRO A 13 9.17 -27.73 30.66
C PRO A 13 9.73 -26.32 30.42
N LEU A 14 10.92 -26.01 30.94
CA LEU A 14 11.58 -24.72 30.73
C LEU A 14 12.01 -24.56 29.26
N ILE A 15 12.58 -25.61 28.68
CA ILE A 15 12.98 -25.65 27.27
C ILE A 15 11.74 -25.54 26.36
N ALA A 16 10.67 -26.26 26.67
CA ALA A 16 9.42 -26.19 25.91
C ALA A 16 8.80 -24.78 25.94
N LEU A 17 8.83 -24.11 27.10
CA LEU A 17 8.38 -22.73 27.24
C LEU A 17 9.22 -21.77 26.39
N LEU A 18 10.55 -21.97 26.36
CA LEU A 18 11.47 -21.15 25.58
C LEU A 18 11.22 -21.31 24.06
N VAL A 19 10.98 -22.54 23.60
CA VAL A 19 10.60 -22.81 22.21
C VAL A 19 9.27 -22.14 21.84
N LEU A 20 8.26 -22.21 22.72
CA LEU A 20 6.98 -21.51 22.52
C LEU A 20 7.17 -20.00 22.41
N MET A 21 8.04 -19.41 23.22
CA MET A 21 8.33 -17.98 23.19
C MET A 21 9.03 -17.56 21.88
N LEU A 22 9.97 -18.38 21.40
CA LEU A 22 10.64 -18.15 20.12
C LEU A 22 9.67 -18.24 18.94
N LEU A 23 8.78 -19.25 18.93
CA LEU A 23 7.75 -19.37 17.91
C LEU A 23 6.79 -18.18 17.94
N ALA A 24 6.30 -17.78 19.11
CA ALA A 24 5.41 -16.62 19.24
C ALA A 24 6.06 -15.34 18.68
N THR A 25 7.35 -15.13 18.95
CA THR A 25 8.10 -13.96 18.46
C THR A 25 8.30 -14.02 16.96
N ALA A 26 8.65 -15.20 16.41
CA ALA A 26 8.85 -15.41 14.98
C ALA A 26 7.56 -15.21 14.16
N PHE A 27 6.41 -15.61 14.71
CA PHE A 27 5.11 -15.45 14.06
C PHE A 27 4.41 -14.11 14.35
N TYR A 28 4.88 -13.32 15.32
CA TYR A 28 4.30 -12.02 15.66
C TYR A 28 4.08 -11.08 14.45
N PRO A 29 5.01 -10.94 13.48
CA PRO A 29 4.81 -10.08 12.31
C PRO A 29 3.65 -10.53 11.41
N GLY A 30 3.32 -11.83 11.39
CA GLY A 30 2.22 -12.39 10.61
C GLY A 30 0.85 -12.13 11.24
N TYR A 31 0.79 -11.98 12.58
CA TYR A 31 -0.46 -11.73 13.32
C TYR A 31 -0.82 -10.24 13.42
N ASN A 32 0.14 -9.33 13.28
CA ASN A 32 -0.11 -7.89 13.28
C ASN A 32 0.62 -7.19 12.12
N PRO A 33 0.24 -7.47 10.86
CA PRO A 33 0.82 -6.79 9.73
C PRO A 33 0.47 -5.30 9.84
N LYS A 34 1.49 -4.46 10.08
CA LYS A 34 1.28 -3.00 10.05
C LYS A 34 0.72 -2.64 8.67
N PRO A 35 -0.40 -1.91 8.58
CA PRO A 35 -0.96 -1.51 7.31
C PRO A 35 0.06 -0.60 6.61
N HIS A 36 0.71 -1.13 5.58
CA HIS A 36 1.59 -0.33 4.73
C HIS A 36 0.71 0.47 3.78
N LYS A 37 0.93 1.79 3.70
CA LYS A 37 0.24 2.62 2.72
C LYS A 37 0.64 2.17 1.32
N LEU A 38 -0.34 1.86 0.49
CA LEU A 38 -0.13 1.45 -0.89
C LEU A 38 0.32 2.65 -1.73
N PRO A 39 1.52 2.64 -2.32
CA PRO A 39 1.96 3.73 -3.17
C PRO A 39 1.29 3.62 -4.55
N ILE A 40 0.49 4.63 -4.91
CA ILE A 40 -0.19 4.72 -6.21
C ILE A 40 0.30 5.97 -6.92
N ALA A 41 0.89 5.78 -8.10
CA ALA A 41 1.23 6.88 -8.98
C ALA A 41 0.02 7.25 -9.85
N ILE A 42 -0.30 8.54 -9.91
CA ILE A 42 -1.34 9.08 -10.77
C ILE A 42 -0.70 9.99 -11.81
N VAL A 43 -1.05 9.74 -13.07
CA VAL A 43 -0.72 10.63 -14.19
C VAL A 43 -2.02 11.19 -14.75
N ASN A 44 -2.21 12.50 -14.63
CA ASN A 44 -3.37 13.20 -15.18
C ASN A 44 -3.04 13.81 -16.55
N ASN A 45 -3.50 13.16 -17.63
CA ASN A 45 -3.34 13.68 -18.99
C ASN A 45 -4.54 14.52 -19.46
N ASP A 46 -5.49 14.83 -18.59
CA ASP A 46 -6.61 15.72 -18.91
C ASP A 46 -6.13 17.18 -18.93
N LYS A 47 -6.21 17.80 -20.12
CA LYS A 47 -5.86 19.20 -20.34
C LYS A 47 -7.00 20.17 -19.95
N GLY A 48 -8.15 19.62 -19.58
CA GLY A 48 -9.40 20.36 -19.40
C GLY A 48 -10.01 20.82 -20.72
N MET A 49 -11.23 21.34 -20.64
CA MET A 49 -11.91 22.00 -21.75
C MET A 49 -12.62 23.26 -21.27
N ASP A 50 -12.92 24.17 -22.19
CA ASP A 50 -13.78 25.31 -21.91
C ASP A 50 -15.24 24.89 -22.05
N MET A 51 -16.01 25.02 -20.97
CA MET A 51 -17.45 24.88 -20.97
C MET A 51 -18.06 26.20 -20.49
N GLN A 52 -18.78 26.88 -21.37
CA GLN A 52 -19.51 28.11 -21.03
C GLN A 52 -18.60 29.20 -20.41
N GLY A 53 -17.37 29.36 -20.92
CA GLY A 53 -16.40 30.34 -20.42
C GLY A 53 -15.69 29.90 -19.14
N ASN A 54 -15.95 28.68 -18.65
CA ASN A 54 -15.27 28.11 -17.49
C ASN A 54 -14.36 26.97 -17.94
N LYS A 55 -13.09 27.03 -17.53
CA LYS A 55 -12.16 25.93 -17.75
C LYS A 55 -12.47 24.80 -16.77
N VAL A 56 -12.93 23.66 -17.28
CA VAL A 56 -13.28 22.47 -16.52
C VAL A 56 -12.23 21.38 -16.78
N ASN A 57 -11.61 20.86 -15.72
CA ASN A 57 -10.70 19.71 -15.76
C ASN A 57 -11.29 18.56 -14.93
N VAL A 58 -11.85 17.56 -15.60
CA VAL A 58 -12.54 16.44 -14.94
C VAL A 58 -11.50 15.53 -14.27
N GLY A 59 -10.36 15.30 -14.93
CA GLY A 59 -9.26 14.53 -14.37
C GLY A 59 -8.76 15.13 -13.06
N GLU A 60 -8.56 16.45 -13.00
CA GLU A 60 -8.09 17.15 -11.80
C GLU A 60 -9.11 17.08 -10.66
N GLN A 61 -10.39 17.28 -10.94
CA GLN A 61 -11.46 17.11 -9.95
C GLN A 61 -11.52 15.68 -9.41
N PHE A 62 -11.35 14.68 -10.27
CA PHE A 62 -11.30 13.28 -9.86
C PHE A 62 -10.10 13.00 -8.93
N VAL A 63 -8.89 13.45 -9.32
CA VAL A 63 -7.68 13.30 -8.48
C VAL A 63 -7.88 13.93 -7.11
N LYS A 64 -8.45 15.14 -7.06
CA LYS A 64 -8.74 15.83 -5.81
C LYS A 64 -9.71 15.03 -4.93
N ASN A 65 -10.82 14.56 -5.51
CA ASN A 65 -11.85 13.82 -4.77
C ASN A 65 -11.33 12.49 -4.19
N ILE A 66 -10.48 11.75 -4.92
CA ILE A 66 -9.92 10.49 -4.42
C ILE A 66 -8.84 10.70 -3.36
N LYS A 67 -8.07 11.80 -3.46
CA LYS A 67 -7.06 12.19 -2.47
C LYS A 67 -7.67 12.65 -1.16
N ASP A 68 -8.78 13.39 -1.24
CA ASP A 68 -9.50 13.91 -0.07
C ASP A 68 -10.38 12.85 0.61
N ASN A 69 -10.53 11.67 0.01
CA ASN A 69 -11.30 10.58 0.58
C ASN A 69 -10.64 10.07 1.89
N LYS A 70 -11.37 10.16 3.00
CA LYS A 70 -10.91 9.78 4.35
C LYS A 70 -10.52 8.31 4.46
N GLU A 71 -11.21 7.40 3.77
CA GLU A 71 -10.91 5.96 3.80
C GLU A 71 -9.62 5.62 3.07
N LEU A 72 -9.28 6.39 2.03
CA LEU A 72 -8.09 6.19 1.21
C LEU A 72 -6.86 6.89 1.79
N LYS A 73 -7.04 8.01 2.51
CA LYS A 73 -5.96 8.82 3.10
C LYS A 73 -4.98 8.04 3.99
N ASP A 74 -5.51 7.07 4.72
CA ASP A 74 -4.72 6.24 5.64
C ASP A 74 -4.21 4.93 5.01
N LYS A 75 -4.73 4.57 3.83
CA LYS A 75 -4.40 3.31 3.12
C LYS A 75 -3.53 3.52 1.88
N VAL A 76 -3.52 4.72 1.31
CA VAL A 76 -2.89 5.01 0.01
C VAL A 76 -1.93 6.20 0.15
N THR A 77 -0.75 6.08 -0.46
CA THR A 77 0.17 7.20 -0.67
C THR A 77 0.12 7.59 -2.14
N TRP A 78 -0.43 8.76 -2.42
CA TRP A 78 -0.56 9.27 -3.78
C TRP A 78 0.72 9.97 -4.24
N ILE A 79 1.21 9.59 -5.42
CA ILE A 79 2.37 10.21 -6.06
C ILE A 79 1.91 10.75 -7.41
N GLU A 80 1.89 12.07 -7.57
CA GLU A 80 1.61 12.68 -8.88
C GLU A 80 2.86 12.62 -9.73
N VAL A 81 2.67 12.25 -11.00
CA VAL A 81 3.73 12.21 -12.00
C VAL A 81 3.23 12.92 -13.24
N ASP A 82 4.03 13.83 -13.78
CA ASP A 82 3.63 14.67 -14.91
C ASP A 82 3.70 13.93 -16.24
N ASP A 83 4.62 12.97 -16.39
CA ASP A 83 4.84 12.25 -17.65
C ASP A 83 4.85 10.73 -17.52
N LYS A 84 4.32 10.05 -18.55
CA LYS A 84 4.29 8.57 -18.59
C LYS A 84 5.69 7.95 -18.62
N LYS A 85 6.70 8.63 -19.19
CA LYS A 85 8.08 8.12 -19.26
C LYS A 85 8.73 8.14 -17.89
N GLU A 86 8.58 9.24 -17.15
CA GLU A 86 9.07 9.38 -15.78
C GLU A 86 8.43 8.32 -14.87
N LEU A 87 7.13 8.06 -15.07
CA LEU A 87 6.44 6.96 -14.41
C LEU A 87 7.04 5.59 -14.76
N ASN A 88 7.35 5.34 -16.02
CA ASN A 88 7.90 4.05 -16.45
C ASN A 88 9.34 3.83 -15.99
N GLU A 89 10.15 4.89 -15.87
CA GLU A 89 11.52 4.82 -15.34
C GLU A 89 11.52 4.62 -13.82
N GLY A 90 10.69 5.38 -13.08
CA GLY A 90 10.56 5.23 -11.63
C GLY A 90 10.03 3.85 -11.19
N PHE A 91 9.31 3.16 -12.07
CA PHE A 91 8.81 1.80 -11.84
C PHE A 91 9.80 0.69 -12.17
N LYS A 92 10.83 0.95 -12.98
CA LYS A 92 11.89 -0.05 -13.23
C LYS A 92 12.67 -0.38 -11.97
N ASP A 93 12.72 0.55 -11.01
CA ASP A 93 13.51 0.46 -9.79
C ASP A 93 12.67 0.19 -8.52
N LYS A 94 11.33 0.27 -8.62
CA LYS A 94 10.40 0.10 -7.47
C LYS A 94 9.33 -0.95 -7.76
N THR A 95 9.51 -2.15 -7.20
CA THR A 95 8.73 -3.37 -7.50
C THR A 95 7.30 -3.40 -6.94
N SER A 96 6.87 -2.40 -6.16
CA SER A 96 5.60 -2.45 -5.40
C SER A 96 4.64 -1.28 -5.64
N MET A 97 4.88 -0.48 -6.68
CA MET A 97 4.05 0.67 -6.98
C MET A 97 2.90 0.30 -7.93
N GLN A 98 1.73 0.94 -7.81
CA GLN A 98 0.59 0.76 -8.72
C GLN A 98 0.38 2.02 -9.56
N ARG A 99 -0.11 1.88 -10.81
CA ARG A 99 -0.27 3.00 -11.77
C ARG A 99 -1.74 3.28 -12.04
N LEU A 100 -2.14 4.54 -11.96
CA LEU A 100 -3.44 5.03 -12.39
C LEU A 100 -3.25 6.09 -13.48
N TYR A 101 -3.77 5.81 -14.67
CA TYR A 101 -3.71 6.72 -15.82
C TYR A 101 -5.09 7.30 -16.09
N LEU A 102 -5.22 8.63 -16.00
CA LEU A 102 -6.43 9.34 -16.39
C LEU A 102 -6.32 9.76 -17.85
N ILE A 103 -7.12 9.12 -18.70
CA ILE A 103 -7.13 9.33 -20.15
C ILE A 103 -8.08 10.47 -20.50
N ARG A 104 -7.72 11.20 -21.55
CA ARG A 104 -8.44 12.33 -22.16
C ARG A 104 -9.90 12.05 -22.58
N THR A 105 -10.42 10.83 -22.47
CA THR A 105 -11.67 10.38 -23.10
C THR A 105 -12.94 11.11 -22.69
N PHE A 106 -12.95 11.89 -21.60
CA PHE A 106 -14.07 12.77 -21.26
C PHE A 106 -14.37 13.85 -22.33
N GLN A 107 -13.44 14.09 -23.28
CA GLN A 107 -13.62 15.07 -24.36
C GLN A 107 -14.48 14.60 -25.55
N ARG A 108 -14.84 13.32 -25.65
CA ARG A 108 -15.58 12.77 -26.81
C ARG A 108 -17.05 12.43 -26.55
N MET A 109 -17.58 12.70 -25.36
CA MET A 109 -18.99 12.43 -25.03
C MET A 109 -19.87 13.70 -25.09
N GLN A 110 -19.59 14.59 -26.05
CA GLN A 110 -20.48 15.66 -26.47
C GLN A 110 -20.54 15.71 -28.00
#